data_AF-A0A260ZHZ3-F1
#
_entry.id   AF-A0A260ZHZ3-F1
#
_cell.length_a   1.000
_cell.length_b   1.000
_cell.length_c   1.000
_cell.angle_alpha   90.00
_cell.angle_beta   90.00
_cell.angle_gamma   90.00
#
_symmetry.space_group_name_H-M   'P 1'
#
loop_
_entity.id
_entity.type
_entity.pdbx_description
1 polymer ?
#
loop_
_entity_poly.entity_id
_entity_poly.type
_entity_poly.pdbx_seq_one_letter_code
_entity_poly.pdbx_strand_id
1 'polypeptide(L)'
;MPETDKDWKECVRELINLNPTNVELNFMLLQLSLHSAGKRHQGKVLEATERLLQIQADHLHKYYIETLKMPHYAKRLTELLKVNKSIELDGRRRKERVQIAQLFDVFSIDFSHPEIPI
;
A
#
# COMPACT_ATOMS: atom_id res chain seq x y z
N MET A 1 7.02 -10.83 25.68
CA MET A 1 6.95 -9.83 24.59
C MET A 1 5.75 -10.17 23.72
N PRO A 2 4.83 -9.24 23.40
CA PRO A 2 3.66 -9.59 22.60
C PRO A 2 4.08 -9.78 21.14
N GLU A 3 3.56 -10.86 20.54
CA GLU A 3 3.72 -11.29 19.15
C GLU A 3 3.45 -10.15 18.16
N THR A 4 4.48 -9.40 17.76
CA THR A 4 4.33 -8.25 16.85
C THR A 4 5.00 -8.46 15.50
N ASP A 5 5.45 -9.69 15.27
CA ASP A 5 6.17 -10.13 14.07
C ASP A 5 5.32 -11.09 13.21
N LYS A 6 4.05 -11.30 13.58
CA LYS A 6 3.10 -12.19 12.89
C LYS A 6 2.43 -11.50 11.70
N ASP A 7 2.16 -10.19 11.81
CA ASP A 7 1.31 -9.42 10.88
C ASP A 7 1.91 -9.28 9.46
N TRP A 8 3.20 -8.94 9.32
CA TRP A 8 3.77 -8.71 7.99
C TRP A 8 4.00 -10.00 7.19
N LYS A 9 4.36 -11.10 7.87
CA LYS A 9 4.56 -12.42 7.24
C LYS A 9 3.25 -12.99 6.70
N GLU A 10 2.12 -12.66 7.33
CA GLU A 10 0.79 -13.03 6.86
C GLU A 10 0.41 -12.22 5.61
N CYS A 11 0.62 -10.90 5.62
CA CYS A 11 0.41 -10.07 4.42
C CYS A 11 1.22 -10.55 3.21
N VAL A 12 2.50 -10.91 3.44
CA VAL A 12 3.36 -11.46 2.38
C VAL A 12 2.87 -12.82 1.89
N ARG A 13 2.42 -13.70 2.79
CA ARG A 13 1.83 -14.99 2.42
C ARG A 13 0.55 -14.82 1.61
N GLU A 14 -0.33 -13.90 1.99
CA GLU A 14 -1.55 -13.57 1.24
C GLU A 14 -1.22 -13.06 -0.16
N LEU A 15 -0.23 -12.17 -0.29
CA LEU A 15 0.22 -11.66 -1.58
C LEU A 15 0.79 -12.77 -2.48
N ILE A 16 1.63 -13.66 -1.93
CA ILE A 16 2.19 -14.80 -2.66
C ILE A 16 1.07 -15.74 -3.11
N ASN A 17 0.11 -16.06 -2.24
CA ASN A 17 -1.01 -16.94 -2.56
C ASN A 17 -1.93 -16.36 -3.63
N LEU A 18 -2.11 -15.03 -3.65
CA LEU A 18 -2.91 -14.34 -4.64
C LEU A 18 -2.26 -14.37 -6.05
N ASN A 19 -0.93 -14.51 -6.08
CA ASN A 19 -0.10 -14.51 -7.28
C ASN A 19 -0.51 -13.40 -8.27
N PRO A 20 -0.38 -12.12 -7.89
CA PRO A 20 -0.75 -11.00 -8.74
C PRO A 20 0.15 -10.94 -9.99
N THR A 21 -0.46 -10.56 -11.11
CA THR A 21 0.25 -10.24 -12.34
C THR A 21 1.03 -8.93 -12.16
N ASN A 22 2.02 -8.68 -13.02
CA ASN A 22 2.79 -7.42 -12.99
C ASN A 22 1.89 -6.18 -13.09
N VAL A 23 0.78 -6.27 -13.84
CA VAL A 23 -0.20 -5.18 -13.95
C VAL A 23 -0.92 -4.94 -12.62
N GLU A 24 -1.29 -5.99 -11.91
CA GLU A 24 -1.94 -5.90 -10.59
C GLU A 24 -0.97 -5.45 -9.50
N LEU A 25 0.29 -5.89 -9.53
CA LEU A 25 1.33 -5.40 -8.62
C LEU A 25 1.58 -3.90 -8.82
N ASN A 26 1.73 -3.47 -10.08
CA ASN A 26 1.81 -2.04 -10.40
C ASN A 26 0.54 -1.30 -9.95
N PHE A 27 -0.63 -1.94 -10.09
CA PHE A 27 -1.87 -1.38 -9.57
C PHE A 27 -1.76 -1.04 -8.08
N MET A 28 -1.38 -2.06 -7.31
CA MET A 28 -1.26 -2.00 -5.86
C MET A 28 -0.24 -0.97 -5.38
N LEU A 29 0.96 -0.93 -5.98
CA LEU A 29 2.05 -0.04 -5.59
C LEU A 29 1.71 1.44 -5.78
N LEU A 30 1.15 1.77 -6.94
CA LEU A 30 0.68 3.13 -7.25
C LEU A 30 -0.45 3.54 -6.31
N GLN A 31 -1.36 2.62 -5.98
CA GLN A 31 -2.44 2.90 -5.04
C GLN A 31 -1.90 3.28 -3.66
N LEU A 32 -0.94 2.52 -3.12
CA LEU A 32 -0.29 2.79 -1.82
C LEU A 32 0.49 4.11 -1.80
N SER A 33 1.25 4.37 -2.86
CA SER A 33 2.11 5.56 -2.97
C SER A 33 1.31 6.84 -3.18
N LEU A 34 0.35 6.85 -4.10
CA LEU A 34 -0.48 8.02 -4.39
C LEU A 34 -1.43 8.34 -3.23
N HIS A 35 -1.97 7.34 -2.55
CA HIS A 35 -2.79 7.57 -1.36
C HIS A 35 -1.97 8.18 -0.21
N SER A 36 -0.72 7.76 -0.05
CA SER A 36 0.22 8.35 0.91
C SER A 36 0.58 9.80 0.55
N ALA A 37 0.87 10.06 -0.73
CA ALA A 37 1.21 11.39 -1.24
C ALA A 37 0.05 12.38 -1.13
N GLY A 38 -1.17 11.96 -1.51
CA GLY A 38 -2.37 12.80 -1.45
C GLY A 38 -2.71 13.23 -0.02
N LYS A 39 -2.61 12.31 0.95
CA LYS A 39 -2.82 12.62 2.37
C LYS A 39 -1.81 13.61 2.94
N ARG A 40 -0.57 13.59 2.44
CA ARG A 40 0.52 14.43 2.98
C ARG A 40 0.49 15.86 2.46
N HIS A 41 0.16 16.05 1.17
CA HIS A 41 0.31 17.36 0.53
C HIS A 41 -1.00 18.15 0.38
N GLN A 42 -2.17 17.50 0.47
CA GLN A 42 -3.51 18.10 0.36
C GLN A 42 -3.68 19.02 -0.88
N GLY A 43 -4.88 19.59 -1.08
CA GLY A 43 -5.16 20.55 -2.17
C GLY A 43 -4.97 19.98 -3.57
N LYS A 44 -4.24 20.70 -4.45
CA LYS A 44 -4.03 20.33 -5.85
C LYS A 44 -3.33 18.98 -6.04
N VAL A 45 -2.48 18.58 -5.09
CA VAL A 45 -1.79 17.29 -5.14
C VAL A 45 -2.77 16.16 -4.87
N LEU A 46 -3.71 16.33 -3.93
CA LEU A 46 -4.76 15.36 -3.67
C LEU A 46 -5.61 15.13 -4.93
N GLU A 47 -6.07 16.21 -5.57
CA GLU A 47 -6.85 16.14 -6.81
C GLU A 47 -6.08 15.43 -7.94
N ALA A 48 -4.78 15.73 -8.09
CA ALA A 48 -3.94 15.06 -9.07
C ALA A 48 -3.77 13.55 -8.76
N THR A 49 -3.55 13.20 -7.49
CA THR A 49 -3.43 11.80 -7.07
C THR A 49 -4.74 11.02 -7.26
N GLU A 50 -5.90 11.62 -6.96
CA GLU A 50 -7.21 11.00 -7.18
C GLU A 50 -7.48 10.76 -8.67
N ARG A 51 -7.14 11.72 -9.54
CA ARG A 51 -7.23 11.54 -10.99
C ARG A 51 -6.34 10.39 -11.48
N LEU A 52 -5.11 10.31 -10.99
CA LEU A 52 -4.20 9.22 -11.36
C LEU A 52 -4.73 7.86 -10.90
N LEU A 53 -5.27 7.77 -9.69
CA LEU A 53 -5.90 6.55 -9.18
C LEU A 53 -7.10 6.12 -10.03
N GLN A 54 -7.91 7.07 -10.51
CA GLN A 54 -9.04 6.78 -11.38
C GLN A 54 -8.61 6.25 -12.75
N ILE A 55 -7.66 6.92 -13.42
CA ILE A 55 -7.10 6.48 -14.71
C ILE A 55 -6.53 5.07 -14.59
N GLN A 56 -5.86 4.81 -13.48
CA GLN A 56 -5.26 3.52 -13.19
C GLN A 56 -6.31 2.41 -12.98
N ALA A 57 -7.41 2.71 -12.29
CA ALA A 57 -8.53 1.80 -12.14
C ALA A 57 -9.18 1.45 -13.49
N ASP A 58 -9.31 2.43 -14.38
CA ASP A 58 -9.82 2.22 -15.75
C ASP A 58 -8.87 1.34 -16.58
N HIS A 59 -7.56 1.54 -16.46
CA HIS A 59 -6.56 0.68 -17.10
C HIS A 59 -6.61 -0.76 -16.58
N LEU A 60 -6.76 -0.95 -15.27
CA LEU A 60 -6.90 -2.28 -14.69
C LEU A 60 -8.20 -2.95 -15.17
N HIS A 61 -9.30 -2.21 -15.24
CA HIS A 61 -10.56 -2.71 -15.78
C HIS A 61 -10.40 -3.20 -17.23
N LYS A 62 -9.81 -2.38 -18.10
CA LYS A 62 -9.55 -2.76 -19.50
C LYS A 62 -8.65 -3.99 -19.59
N TYR A 63 -7.60 -4.07 -18.79
CA TYR A 63 -6.73 -5.25 -18.75
C TYR A 63 -7.51 -6.53 -18.40
N TYR A 64 -8.41 -6.48 -17.41
CA TYR A 64 -9.24 -7.63 -17.06
C TYR A 64 -10.20 -8.05 -18.17
N ILE A 65 -10.85 -7.10 -18.83
CA ILE A 65 -11.86 -7.38 -19.86
C ILE A 65 -11.23 -7.75 -21.20
N GLU A 66 -10.24 -6.99 -21.66
CA GLU A 66 -9.70 -7.09 -23.01
C GLU A 66 -8.57 -8.11 -23.09
N THR A 67 -7.66 -8.11 -22.11
CA THR A 67 -6.47 -9.00 -22.13
C THR A 67 -6.77 -10.35 -21.50
N LEU A 68 -7.30 -10.35 -20.27
CA LEU A 68 -7.56 -11.60 -19.52
C LEU A 68 -8.91 -12.23 -19.85
N LYS A 69 -9.78 -11.53 -20.59
CA LYS A 69 -11.16 -11.96 -20.92
C LYS A 69 -11.92 -12.46 -19.69
N MET A 70 -11.74 -11.77 -18.56
CA MET A 70 -12.28 -12.15 -17.25
C MET A 70 -13.33 -11.13 -16.79
N PRO A 71 -14.60 -11.26 -17.23
CA PRO A 71 -15.65 -10.31 -16.87
C PRO A 71 -16.00 -10.33 -15.37
N HIS A 72 -15.74 -11.43 -14.67
CA HIS A 72 -16.04 -11.59 -13.24
C HIS A 72 -14.82 -11.33 -12.33
N TYR A 73 -14.04 -10.29 -12.64
CA TYR A 73 -12.80 -9.96 -11.92
C TYR A 73 -13.03 -9.29 -10.55
N ALA A 74 -14.25 -8.89 -10.21
CA ALA A 74 -14.57 -8.16 -8.98
C ALA A 74 -14.10 -8.87 -7.70
N LYS A 75 -14.20 -10.20 -7.65
CA LYS A 75 -13.68 -11.00 -6.53
C LYS A 75 -12.17 -10.83 -6.39
N ARG A 76 -11.43 -10.92 -7.50
CA ARG A 76 -9.97 -10.78 -7.53
C ARG A 76 -9.54 -9.37 -7.13
N LEU A 77 -10.22 -8.33 -7.65
CA LEU A 77 -9.99 -6.95 -7.26
C LEU A 77 -10.22 -6.74 -5.75
N THR A 78 -11.28 -7.33 -5.20
CA THR A 78 -11.57 -7.25 -3.76
C THR A 78 -10.43 -7.85 -2.92
N GLU A 79 -9.88 -8.98 -3.33
CA GLU A 79 -8.75 -9.58 -2.63
C GLU A 79 -7.47 -8.74 -2.74
N LEU A 80 -7.17 -8.15 -3.91
CA LEU A 80 -6.07 -7.19 -4.07
C LEU A 80 -6.19 -5.99 -3.12
N LEU A 81 -7.40 -5.41 -3.03
CA LEU A 81 -7.68 -4.27 -2.17
C LEU A 81 -7.58 -4.61 -0.69
N LYS A 82 -7.97 -5.83 -0.29
CA LYS A 82 -7.79 -6.31 1.10
C LYS A 82 -6.31 -6.35 1.47
N VAL A 83 -5.46 -6.93 0.61
CA VAL A 83 -4.01 -7.01 0.86
C VAL A 83 -3.41 -5.59 0.96
N ASN A 84 -3.77 -4.69 0.05
CA ASN A 84 -3.35 -3.28 0.12
C ASN A 84 -3.73 -2.63 1.45
N LYS A 85 -4.96 -2.84 1.91
CA LYS A 85 -5.43 -2.31 3.19
C LYS A 85 -4.66 -2.88 4.38
N SER A 86 -4.34 -4.18 4.37
CA SER A 86 -3.52 -4.80 5.41
C SER A 86 -2.12 -4.19 5.46
N ILE A 87 -1.49 -3.98 4.29
CA ILE A 87 -0.18 -3.32 4.18
C ILE A 87 -0.23 -1.89 4.74
N GLU A 88 -1.26 -1.11 4.41
CA GLU A 88 -1.41 0.25 4.95
C GLU A 88 -1.54 0.27 6.47
N LEU A 89 -2.34 -0.64 7.05
CA LEU A 89 -2.56 -0.71 8.49
C LEU A 89 -1.28 -1.09 9.23
N ASP A 90 -0.54 -2.06 8.70
CA ASP A 90 0.74 -2.47 9.27
C ASP A 90 1.78 -1.33 9.18
N GLY A 91 1.84 -0.64 8.04
CA GLY A 91 2.69 0.55 7.87
C GLY A 91 2.39 1.67 8.88
N ARG A 92 1.11 1.92 9.19
CA ARG A 92 0.72 2.90 10.22
C ARG A 92 1.15 2.48 11.62
N ARG A 93 0.91 1.23 12.00
CA ARG A 93 1.35 0.69 13.30
C ARG A 93 2.86 0.80 13.49
N ARG A 94 3.62 0.50 12.43
CA ARG A 94 5.09 0.65 12.43
C ARG A 94 5.50 2.10 12.63
N LYS A 95 4.84 3.05 11.93
CA LYS A 95 5.11 4.48 12.09
C LYS A 95 4.85 4.97 13.52
N GLU A 96 3.74 4.55 14.14
CA GLU A 96 3.40 4.89 15.53
C GLU A 96 4.46 4.36 16.51
N ARG A 97 4.93 3.13 16.31
CA ARG A 97 6.01 2.54 17.13
C ARG A 97 7.33 3.28 16.99
N VAL A 98 7.71 3.65 15.77
CA VAL A 98 8.93 4.43 15.52
C VAL A 98 8.83 5.78 16.22
N GLN A 99 7.70 6.48 16.14
CA GLN A 99 7.49 7.76 16.83
C GLN A 99 7.63 7.63 18.36
N ILE A 100 7.09 6.57 18.96
CA ILE A 100 7.25 6.30 20.39
C ILE A 100 8.72 5.99 20.73
N ALA A 101 9.38 5.15 19.95
CA ALA A 101 10.76 4.78 20.20
C ALA A 101 11.72 5.97 20.07
N GLN A 102 11.45 6.90 19.14
CA GLN A 102 12.15 8.18 19.03
C GLN A 102 11.92 9.07 20.25
N LEU A 103 10.67 9.19 20.73
CA LEU A 103 10.34 10.01 21.92
C LEU A 103 11.08 9.55 23.18
N PHE A 104 11.28 8.24 23.33
CA PHE A 104 11.95 7.64 24.49
C PHE A 104 13.44 7.35 24.27
N ASP A 105 14.01 7.81 23.14
CA ASP A 105 15.42 7.61 22.75
C ASP A 105 15.89 6.14 22.91
N VAL A 106 15.01 5.20 22.55
CA VAL A 106 15.24 3.76 22.77
C VAL A 106 16.25 3.19 21.76
N PHE A 107 16.47 3.89 20.65
CA PHE A 107 17.40 3.49 19.61
C PHE A 107 18.18 4.68 19.02
N SER A 108 19.50 4.55 18.92
CA SER A 108 20.35 5.36 18.05
C SER A 108 20.36 4.77 16.64
N ILE A 109 19.30 5.03 15.86
CA ILE A 109 19.20 4.60 14.45
C ILE A 109 19.50 5.81 13.56
N ASP A 110 20.62 5.76 12.85
CA ASP A 110 20.92 6.69 11.76
C ASP A 110 20.13 6.30 10.50
N PHE A 111 19.15 7.13 10.11
CA PHE A 111 18.37 6.91 8.90
C PHE A 111 19.01 7.59 7.68
N SER A 112 19.07 6.87 6.56
CA SER A 112 19.62 7.39 5.29
C SER A 112 18.64 8.29 4.51
N HIS A 113 17.36 8.34 4.91
CA HIS A 113 16.31 9.11 4.22
C HIS A 113 15.77 10.23 5.12
N PRO A 114 15.83 11.50 4.66
CA PRO A 114 15.57 12.69 5.50
C PRO A 114 14.11 12.93 5.88
N GLU A 115 13.18 12.06 5.48
CA GLU A 115 11.76 12.19 5.82
C GLU A 115 11.37 11.53 7.16
N ILE A 116 12.32 10.90 7.82
CA ILE A 116 12.17 10.40 9.20
C ILE A 116 12.86 11.44 10.09
N PRO A 117 12.10 12.31 10.77
CA PRO A 117 12.70 13.45 11.45
C PRO A 117 13.52 13.00 12.66
N ILE A 118 14.60 13.77 12.89
CA ILE A 118 15.45 13.81 14.09
C ILE A 118 14.64 14.37 15.26
#